data_AF-A0A293M8J2-F1
#
_entry.id   AF-A0A293M8J2-F1
#
_cell.length_a   1.000
_cell.length_b   1.000
_cell.length_c   1.000
_cell.angle_alpha   90.00
_cell.angle_beta   90.00
_cell.angle_gamma   90.00
#
_symmetry.space_group_name_H-M   'P 1'
#
loop_
_entity.id
_entity.type
_entity.pdbx_description
1 polymer ?
#
loop_
_entity_poly.entity_id
_entity_poly.type
_entity_poly.pdbx_seq_one_letter_code
_entity_poly.pdbx_strand_id
1 'polypeptide(L)'
;MVSDSTINVCQQIIKRQFPHVSGMQDVILGSSLRFKTVTSEFIQILHSSSARHWVMVSTIGAPKDSIFLYDSLSEPVPEDVVRQIFNIMALQSGTLTVYSKQAQNQGSTLDCALFA
;
A
#
# COMPACT_ATOMS: atom_id res chain seq x y z
N MET A 1 -15.47 7.66 6.22
CA MET A 1 -14.19 6.94 6.08
C MET A 1 -14.52 5.48 5.85
N VAL A 2 -13.95 4.88 4.80
CA VAL A 2 -14.23 3.49 4.40
C VAL A 2 -13.55 2.53 5.37
N SER A 3 -14.22 1.40 5.67
CA SER A 3 -13.68 0.37 6.56
C SER A 3 -12.61 -0.50 5.88
N ASP A 4 -11.73 -1.07 6.69
CA ASP A 4 -10.78 -2.11 6.31
C ASP A 4 -11.46 -3.29 5.62
N SER A 5 -12.61 -3.73 6.13
CA SER A 5 -13.40 -4.82 5.54
C SER A 5 -13.85 -4.51 4.10
N THR A 6 -14.25 -3.27 3.82
CA THR A 6 -14.68 -2.84 2.49
C THR A 6 -13.48 -2.84 1.53
N ILE A 7 -12.36 -2.28 1.95
CA ILE A 7 -11.12 -2.24 1.14
C ILE A 7 -10.61 -3.65 0.87
N ASN A 8 -10.65 -4.54 1.85
CA ASN A 8 -10.25 -5.93 1.66
C ASN A 8 -11.13 -6.62 0.62
N VAL A 9 -12.45 -6.44 0.65
CA VAL A 9 -13.36 -6.96 -0.37
C VAL A 9 -13.01 -6.41 -1.76
N CYS A 10 -12.76 -5.11 -1.89
CA CYS A 10 -12.34 -4.49 -3.15
C CYS A 10 -11.04 -5.11 -3.68
N GLN A 11 -10.01 -5.26 -2.84
CA GLN A 11 -8.76 -5.94 -3.21
C GLN A 11 -9.00 -7.38 -3.67
N GLN A 12 -9.89 -8.14 -3.01
CA GLN A 12 -10.21 -9.50 -3.45
C GLN A 12 -10.90 -9.54 -4.82
N ILE A 13 -11.74 -8.54 -5.15
CA ILE A 13 -12.35 -8.43 -6.49
C ILE A 13 -11.27 -8.19 -7.55
N ILE A 14 -10.35 -7.25 -7.32
CA ILE A 14 -9.24 -6.96 -8.24
C ILE A 14 -8.34 -8.19 -8.39
N LYS A 15 -7.99 -8.85 -7.28
CA LYS A 15 -7.17 -10.07 -7.29
C LYS A 15 -7.78 -11.22 -8.09
N ARG A 16 -9.12 -11.34 -8.13
CA ARG A 16 -9.80 -12.33 -8.98
C ARG A 16 -9.64 -12.03 -10.47
N GLN A 17 -9.52 -10.75 -10.86
CA GLN A 17 -9.27 -10.34 -12.25
C GLN A 17 -7.79 -10.47 -12.62
N PHE A 18 -6.88 -10.22 -11.66
CA PHE A 18 -5.43 -10.26 -11.86
C PHE A 18 -4.74 -11.24 -10.90
N PRO A 19 -5.01 -12.55 -10.99
CA PRO A 19 -4.54 -13.54 -10.00
C PRO A 19 -3.02 -13.74 -10.01
N HIS A 20 -2.33 -13.27 -11.05
CA HIS A 20 -0.88 -13.34 -11.21
C HIS A 20 -0.13 -12.20 -10.52
N VAL A 21 -0.83 -11.12 -10.12
CA VAL A 21 -0.22 -10.01 -9.39
C VAL A 21 -0.19 -10.37 -7.91
N SER A 22 1.00 -10.37 -7.31
CA SER A 22 1.17 -10.63 -5.88
C SER A 22 0.69 -9.45 -5.03
N GLY A 23 0.66 -9.65 -3.71
CA GLY A 23 0.12 -8.68 -2.77
C GLY A 23 -1.39 -8.80 -2.62
N MET A 24 -2.08 -7.67 -2.55
CA MET A 24 -3.52 -7.55 -2.25
C MET A 24 -3.91 -8.46 -1.07
N GLN A 25 -3.08 -8.41 -0.03
CA GLN A 25 -3.27 -9.12 1.22
C GLN A 25 -4.24 -8.34 2.10
N ASP A 26 -4.84 -9.03 3.06
CA ASP A 26 -5.79 -8.41 3.99
C ASP A 26 -5.13 -7.20 4.70
N VAL A 27 -5.76 -6.03 4.56
CA VAL A 27 -5.19 -4.76 5.02
C VAL A 27 -5.04 -4.71 6.54
N ILE A 28 -5.80 -5.53 7.29
CA ILE A 28 -5.67 -5.61 8.76
C ILE A 28 -4.30 -6.14 9.20
N LEU A 29 -3.63 -6.91 8.33
CA LEU A 29 -2.30 -7.47 8.61
C LEU A 29 -1.24 -6.39 8.76
N GLY A 30 -1.45 -5.21 8.17
CA GLY A 30 -0.54 -4.08 8.28
C GLY A 30 -0.36 -3.58 9.71
N SER A 31 -1.45 -3.53 10.48
CA SER A 31 -1.43 -3.10 11.89
C SER A 31 -0.59 -4.00 12.80
N SER A 32 -0.39 -5.26 12.41
CA SER A 32 0.37 -6.26 13.17
C SER A 32 1.67 -6.68 12.49
N LEU A 33 2.01 -6.09 11.34
CA LEU A 33 3.17 -6.46 10.51
C LEU A 33 3.21 -7.98 10.22
N ARG A 34 2.06 -8.53 9.81
CA ARG A 34 1.88 -9.96 9.51
C ARG A 34 1.59 -10.24 8.03
N PHE A 35 1.98 -9.32 7.15
CA PHE A 35 1.93 -9.62 5.72
C PHE A 35 2.83 -10.82 5.41
N LYS A 36 2.39 -11.66 4.49
CA LYS A 36 3.27 -12.65 3.87
C LYS A 36 4.33 -11.90 3.07
N THR A 37 5.57 -12.37 3.16
CA THR A 37 6.65 -11.86 2.33
C THR A 37 6.34 -12.03 0.86
N VAL A 38 6.66 -11.02 0.06
CA VAL A 38 6.48 -11.01 -1.39
C VAL A 38 7.80 -10.68 -2.07
N THR A 39 8.27 -11.60 -2.91
CA THR A 39 9.54 -11.48 -3.66
C THR A 39 9.34 -11.13 -5.13
N SER A 40 8.10 -11.17 -5.63
CA SER A 40 7.75 -10.74 -6.99
C SER A 40 7.21 -9.31 -6.99
N GLU A 41 6.90 -8.80 -8.18
CA GLU A 41 6.13 -7.55 -8.29
C GLU A 41 4.76 -7.70 -7.61
N PHE A 42 4.30 -6.63 -6.94
CA PHE A 42 3.06 -6.63 -6.18
C PHE A 42 2.37 -5.26 -6.16
N ILE A 43 1.09 -5.29 -5.83
CA ILE A 43 0.28 -4.12 -5.44
C ILE A 43 -0.28 -4.38 -4.05
N GLN A 44 -0.28 -3.37 -3.19
CA GLN A 44 -0.87 -3.46 -1.85
C GLN A 44 -1.46 -2.12 -1.43
N ILE A 45 -2.70 -2.13 -0.94
CA ILE A 45 -3.26 -0.99 -0.21
C ILE A 45 -2.82 -1.10 1.27
N LEU A 46 -2.33 0.01 1.81
CA LEU A 46 -1.83 0.13 3.17
C LEU A 46 -2.60 1.20 3.92
N HIS A 47 -2.81 0.98 5.22
CA HIS A 47 -3.41 1.95 6.12
C HIS A 47 -2.34 2.57 7.00
N SER A 48 -2.30 3.90 7.05
CA SER A 48 -1.59 4.61 8.12
C SER A 48 -2.55 4.87 9.27
N SER A 49 -2.28 4.27 10.43
CA SER A 49 -3.06 4.50 11.64
C SER A 49 -2.79 5.88 12.24
N SER A 50 -1.55 6.39 12.10
CA SER A 50 -1.18 7.73 12.60
C SER A 50 -1.83 8.85 11.79
N ALA A 51 -1.92 8.69 10.47
CA ALA A 51 -2.55 9.69 9.59
C ALA A 51 -4.04 9.43 9.34
N ARG A 52 -4.56 8.23 9.72
CA ARG A 52 -5.90 7.74 9.35
C ARG A 52 -6.12 7.82 7.85
N HIS A 53 -5.14 7.33 7.10
CA HIS A 53 -5.02 7.53 5.66
C HIS A 53 -4.78 6.21 4.93
N TRP A 54 -5.32 6.11 3.72
CA TRP A 54 -5.16 4.95 2.85
C TRP A 54 -4.28 5.34 1.67
N VAL A 55 -3.27 4.51 1.40
CA VAL A 55 -2.34 4.68 0.28
C VAL A 55 -2.17 3.38 -0.46
N MET A 56 -1.80 3.46 -1.73
CA MET A 56 -1.46 2.28 -2.52
C MET A 56 0.03 2.27 -2.81
N VAL A 57 0.64 1.10 -2.67
CA VAL A 57 2.05 0.87 -3.01
C VAL A 57 2.20 -0.22 -4.07
N SER A 58 3.18 -0.06 -4.95
CA SER A 58 3.45 -1.02 -6.01
C SER A 58 4.94 -1.14 -6.30
N THR A 59 5.39 -2.36 -6.55
CA THR A 59 6.74 -2.63 -7.08
C THR A 59 6.74 -2.89 -8.58
N ILE A 60 5.58 -2.88 -9.24
CA ILE A 60 5.48 -3.11 -10.68
C ILE A 60 6.24 -2.01 -11.43
N GLY A 61 7.28 -2.41 -12.17
CA GLY A 61 8.17 -1.48 -12.89
C GLY A 61 8.99 -0.55 -12.00
N ALA A 62 9.01 -0.77 -10.68
CA ALA A 62 9.87 -0.02 -9.78
C ALA A 62 11.33 -0.49 -9.91
N PRO A 63 12.33 0.40 -9.77
CA PRO A 63 13.72 0.00 -9.63
C PRO A 63 13.94 -0.98 -8.48
N LYS A 64 15.09 -1.67 -8.50
CA LYS A 64 15.48 -2.56 -7.40
C LYS A 64 15.53 -1.78 -6.07
N ASP A 65 15.10 -2.43 -4.99
CA ASP A 65 15.09 -1.90 -3.62
C ASP A 65 14.30 -0.58 -3.49
N SER A 66 13.25 -0.45 -4.30
CA SER A 66 12.40 0.72 -4.33
C SER A 66 10.92 0.36 -4.47
N ILE A 67 10.06 1.34 -4.24
CA ILE A 67 8.62 1.18 -4.36
C ILE A 67 7.98 2.47 -4.89
N PHE A 68 6.91 2.32 -5.64
CA PHE A 68 6.04 3.43 -6.03
C PHE A 68 4.93 3.60 -5.00
N LEU A 69 4.78 4.83 -4.50
CA LEU A 69 3.70 5.23 -3.61
C LEU A 69 2.71 6.09 -4.37
N TYR A 70 1.43 5.78 -4.24
CA TYR A 70 0.33 6.53 -4.83
C TYR A 70 -0.52 7.04 -3.66
N ASP A 71 -0.56 8.36 -3.54
CA ASP A 71 -1.18 9.07 -2.42
C ASP A 71 -2.00 10.25 -2.97
N SER A 72 -3.31 10.21 -2.72
CA SER A 72 -4.29 11.21 -3.15
C SER A 72 -4.26 12.51 -2.35
N LEU A 73 -3.56 12.56 -1.21
CA LEU A 73 -3.33 13.79 -0.43
C LEU A 73 -1.95 14.40 -0.67
N SER A 74 -1.03 13.65 -1.31
CA SER A 74 0.37 14.06 -1.52
C SER A 74 1.09 14.45 -0.21
N GLU A 75 0.85 13.68 0.86
CA GLU A 75 1.45 13.93 2.17
C GLU A 75 2.81 13.20 2.32
N PRO A 76 3.64 13.60 3.29
CA PRO A 76 4.81 12.83 3.65
C PRO A 76 4.45 11.39 4.05
N VAL A 77 5.25 10.42 3.60
CA VAL A 77 4.99 9.00 3.85
C VAL A 77 5.04 8.70 5.35
N PRO A 78 3.95 8.19 5.95
CA PRO A 78 3.95 7.87 7.37
C PRO A 78 4.92 6.72 7.71
N GLU A 79 5.56 6.79 8.88
CA GLU A 79 6.54 5.79 9.31
C GLU A 79 5.94 4.37 9.41
N ASP A 80 4.67 4.27 9.81
CA ASP A 80 3.96 2.99 9.89
C ASP A 80 3.69 2.37 8.52
N VAL A 81 3.51 3.17 7.47
CA VAL A 81 3.47 2.70 6.08
C VAL A 81 4.83 2.15 5.67
N VAL A 82 5.92 2.85 6.01
CA VAL A 82 7.28 2.37 5.71
C VAL A 82 7.55 1.01 6.39
N ARG A 83 7.19 0.85 7.67
CA ARG A 83 7.34 -0.44 8.38
C ARG A 83 6.54 -1.56 7.73
N GLN A 84 5.33 -1.28 7.25
CA GLN A 84 4.53 -2.25 6.49
C GLN A 84 5.21 -2.67 5.19
N ILE A 85 5.82 -1.73 4.45
CA ILE A 85 6.57 -2.04 3.23
C ILE A 85 7.76 -2.95 3.53
N PHE A 86 8.52 -2.63 4.59
CA PHE A 86 9.64 -3.47 5.04
C PHE A 86 9.18 -4.90 5.40
N ASN A 87 8.02 -5.03 6.04
CA ASN A 87 7.43 -6.33 6.38
C ASN A 87 7.07 -7.15 5.14
N ILE A 88 6.42 -6.54 4.14
CA ILE A 88 6.05 -7.21 2.88
C ILE A 88 7.30 -7.64 2.10
N MET A 89 8.30 -6.77 2.01
CA MET A 89 9.52 -7.02 1.23
C MET A 89 10.57 -7.84 2.00
N ALA A 90 10.31 -8.18 3.27
CA ALA A 90 11.27 -8.81 4.18
C ALA A 90 12.65 -8.11 4.23
N LEU A 91 12.63 -6.77 4.19
CA LEU A 91 13.86 -5.97 4.30
C LEU A 91 14.31 -5.96 5.77
N GLN A 92 15.49 -6.51 6.05
CA GLN A 92 16.04 -6.58 7.41
C GLN A 92 16.82 -5.31 7.79
N SER A 93 17.53 -4.74 6.81
CA SER A 93 18.33 -3.53 6.95
C SER A 93 18.65 -3.00 5.56
N GLY A 94 18.58 -1.69 5.36
CA GLY A 94 18.92 -1.07 4.08
C GLY A 94 18.14 0.20 3.81
N THR A 95 18.43 0.82 2.67
CA THR A 95 17.72 1.99 2.19
C THR A 95 16.60 1.54 1.27
N LEU A 96 15.35 1.83 1.64
CA LEU A 96 14.22 1.73 0.72
C LEU A 96 14.05 3.08 0.03
N THR A 97 14.10 3.11 -1.30
CA THR A 97 13.74 4.32 -2.05
C THR A 97 12.23 4.34 -2.31
N VAL A 98 11.53 5.35 -1.81
CA VAL A 98 10.10 5.55 -2.09
C VAL A 98 9.95 6.63 -3.15
N TYR A 99 9.40 6.28 -4.31
CA TYR A 99 9.03 7.26 -5.33
C TYR A 99 7.55 7.58 -5.23
N SER A 100 7.22 8.80 -4.79
CA SER A 100 5.84 9.29 -4.85
C SER A 100 5.43 9.53 -6.30
N LYS A 101 4.42 8.80 -6.75
CA LYS A 101 3.79 8.97 -8.07
C LYS A 101 2.66 9.97 -7.94
N GLN A 102 2.48 10.79 -8.98
CA GLN A 102 1.32 11.66 -9.06
C GLN A 102 0.05 10.80 -9.15
N ALA A 103 -0.83 10.95 -8.15
CA ALA A 103 -2.19 10.44 -8.16
C ALA A 103 -3.16 11.61 -8.24
N GLN A 104 -4.38 11.36 -8.69
CA GLN A 104 -5.43 12.38 -8.68
C GLN A 104 -5.71 12.81 -7.24
N ASN A 105 -5.75 14.12 -7.00
CA ASN A 105 -6.08 14.65 -5.69
C ASN A 105 -7.55 14.35 -5.35
N GLN A 106 -7.80 13.86 -4.14
CA GLN A 106 -9.15 13.47 -3.72
C GLN A 106 -10.11 14.64 -3.48
N GLY A 107 -9.61 15.87 -3.32
CA GLY A 107 -10.42 17.10 -3.14
C GLY A 107 -11.25 17.17 -1.84
N SER A 108 -11.24 16.11 -1.03
CA SER A 108 -11.92 15.98 0.26
C SER A 108 -10.97 15.36 1.30
N THR A 109 -11.38 15.21 2.55
CA THR A 109 -10.59 14.50 3.58
C THR A 109 -11.05 13.06 3.81
N LEU A 110 -12.03 12.56 3.04
CA LEU A 110 -12.73 11.30 3.35
C LEU A 110 -12.57 10.21 2.31
N ASP A 111 -12.06 10.54 1.13
CA ASP A 111 -12.10 9.68 -0.06
C ASP A 111 -10.78 8.95 -0.35
N CYS A 112 -9.78 9.03 0.53
CA CYS A 112 -8.49 8.37 0.31
C CYS A 112 -8.60 6.88 -0.03
N ALA A 113 -9.52 6.16 0.63
CA ALA A 113 -9.79 4.75 0.36
C ALA A 113 -10.38 4.46 -1.02
N LEU A 114 -11.04 5.44 -1.65
CA LEU A 114 -11.58 5.31 -3.01
C LEU A 114 -10.51 5.56 -4.07
N PHE A 115 -9.52 6.41 -3.74
CA PHE A 115 -8.43 6.78 -4.63
C PHE A 115 -7.20 5.88 -4.52
N ALA A 116 -7.06 5.14 -3.42
CA ALA A 116 -6.05 4.09 -3.22
C ALA A 116 -6.43 2.81 -3.97
#